data_AF-A0AA42Y990-F1
#
_entry.id   AF-A0AA42Y990-F1
#
_cell.length_a   1.000
_cell.length_b   1.000
_cell.length_c   1.000
_cell.angle_alpha   90.00
_cell.angle_beta   90.00
_cell.angle_gamma   90.00
#
_symmetry.space_group_name_H-M   'P 1'
#
loop_
_entity.id
_entity.type
_entity.pdbx_description
1 polymer ?
#
loop_
_entity_poly.entity_id
_entity_poly.type
_entity_poly.pdbx_seq_one_letter_code
_entity_poly.pdbx_strand_id
1 'polypeptide(L)'
;MSVLEQLGQITLLWPRMLWLLAPLPLLIVTYIWLGARRRRAHAGLAGLSNLSASGTASASLCRHGPPLLFLVGLCALIGAVSRPQAVLMLPSMHKNVILAIDTSGSMRATDVKPNRLSAAQSAARTFVENQPHHSRIGIVSI
;
A
#
# COMPACT_ATOMS: atom_id res chain seq x y z
N MET A 1 22.07 -2.91 15.62
CA MET A 1 20.82 -3.66 15.37
C MET A 1 20.40 -3.35 13.95
N SER A 2 20.46 -4.36 13.08
CA SER A 2 20.43 -4.21 11.61
C SER A 2 19.07 -3.77 11.09
N VAL A 3 19.07 -2.93 10.05
CA VAL A 3 17.89 -2.45 9.29
C VAL A 3 16.86 -3.55 8.96
N LEU A 4 17.32 -4.80 8.84
CA LEU A 4 16.49 -5.98 8.57
C LEU A 4 15.54 -6.35 9.72
N GLU A 5 15.87 -6.09 10.98
CA GLU A 5 14.95 -6.32 12.12
C GLU A 5 13.86 -5.23 12.23
N GLN A 6 14.08 -4.08 11.59
CA GLN A 6 13.19 -2.92 11.63
C GLN A 6 12.17 -2.93 10.48
N LEU A 7 12.29 -3.89 9.54
CA LEU A 7 11.26 -4.21 8.58
C LEU A 7 10.07 -4.79 9.36
N GLY A 8 9.19 -3.91 9.83
CA GLY A 8 7.92 -4.32 10.39
C GLY A 8 7.20 -5.24 9.41
N GLN A 9 6.52 -6.24 9.99
CA GLN A 9 5.83 -7.32 9.29
C GLN A 9 5.21 -6.82 7.98
N ILE A 10 5.60 -7.41 6.85
CA ILE A 10 4.96 -7.10 5.56
C ILE A 10 3.51 -7.56 5.68
N THR A 11 2.58 -6.62 5.62
CA THR A 11 1.15 -6.91 5.69
C THR A 11 0.50 -6.58 4.36
N LEU A 12 -0.47 -7.41 3.98
CA LEU A 12 -1.35 -7.14 2.86
C LEU A 12 -2.58 -6.45 3.41
N LEU A 13 -2.85 -5.22 2.95
CA LEU A 13 -4.00 -4.49 3.45
C LEU A 13 -5.29 -5.22 3.09
N TRP A 14 -5.39 -5.69 1.83
CA TRP A 14 -6.59 -6.35 1.31
C TRP A 14 -6.21 -7.74 0.76
N PRO A 15 -5.92 -8.74 1.64
CA PRO A 15 -5.48 -10.07 1.23
C PRO A 15 -6.49 -10.78 0.31
N ARG A 16 -7.78 -10.45 0.47
CA ARG A 16 -8.88 -11.04 -0.29
C ARG A 16 -8.80 -10.77 -1.80
N MET A 17 -8.10 -9.73 -2.27
CA MET A 17 -7.96 -9.55 -3.71
C MET A 17 -7.05 -10.57 -4.38
N LEU A 18 -6.26 -11.33 -3.64
CA LEU A 18 -5.50 -12.44 -4.21
C LEU A 18 -6.43 -13.52 -4.81
N TRP A 19 -7.70 -13.58 -4.39
CA TRP A 19 -8.71 -14.44 -5.03
C TRP A 19 -8.94 -14.10 -6.51
N LEU A 20 -8.57 -12.90 -6.97
CA LEU A 20 -8.59 -12.53 -8.39
C LEU A 20 -7.55 -13.30 -9.23
N LEU A 21 -6.59 -13.99 -8.61
CA LEU A 21 -5.72 -14.95 -9.33
C LEU A 21 -6.43 -16.27 -9.65
N ALA A 22 -7.51 -16.64 -8.94
CA ALA A 22 -8.23 -17.90 -9.19
C ALA A 22 -8.79 -18.06 -10.62
N PRO A 23 -9.32 -17.02 -11.30
CA PRO A 23 -9.75 -17.14 -12.70
C PRO A 23 -8.59 -17.22 -13.71
N LEU A 24 -7.35 -16.87 -13.33
CA LEU A 24 -6.19 -16.89 -14.22
C LEU A 24 -5.89 -18.27 -14.83
N PRO A 25 -5.84 -19.38 -14.06
CA PRO A 25 -5.66 -20.72 -14.63
C PRO A 25 -6.79 -21.11 -15.58
N LEU A 26 -8.04 -20.71 -15.30
CA LEU A 26 -9.17 -20.95 -16.20
C LEU A 26 -8.97 -20.23 -17.54
N LEU A 27 -8.47 -18.99 -17.52
CA LEU A 27 -8.14 -18.23 -18.72
C LEU A 27 -7.02 -18.90 -19.54
N ILE A 28 -6.00 -19.47 -18.88
CA ILE A 28 -4.93 -20.22 -19.55
C ILE A 28 -5.49 -21.48 -20.22
N VAL A 29 -6.29 -22.27 -19.49
CA VAL A 29 -6.89 -23.51 -20.01
C VAL A 29 -7.80 -23.23 -21.20
N THR A 30 -8.67 -22.22 -21.11
CA THR A 30 -9.58 -21.83 -22.19
C THR A 30 -8.82 -21.35 -23.43
N TYR A 31 -7.74 -20.57 -23.25
CA TYR A 31 -6.86 -20.15 -24.35
C TYR A 31 -6.24 -21.36 -25.09
N ILE A 32 -5.66 -22.31 -24.34
CA ILE A 32 -5.06 -23.52 -24.91
C ILE A 32 -6.13 -24.37 -25.62
N TRP A 33 -7.29 -24.55 -25.00
CA TRP A 33 -8.40 -25.33 -25.55
C TRP A 33 -8.93 -24.72 -26.86
N LEU A 34 -9.15 -23.40 -26.91
CA LEU A 34 -9.58 -22.70 -28.13
C LEU A 34 -8.52 -22.82 -29.24
N GLY A 35 -7.23 -22.70 -28.90
CA GLY A 35 -6.13 -22.89 -29.84
C GLY A 35 -6.08 -24.32 -30.40
N ALA A 36 -6.27 -25.33 -29.54
CA ALA A 36 -6.33 -26.73 -29.95
C ALA A 36 -7.58 -27.05 -30.79
N ARG A 37 -8.71 -26.42 -30.52
CA ARG A 37 -9.95 -26.58 -31.30
C ARG A 37 -9.84 -25.95 -32.69
N ARG A 38 -9.28 -24.73 -32.79
CA ARG A 38 -9.04 -24.07 -34.08
C ARG A 38 -8.10 -24.88 -34.97
N ARG A 39 -7.01 -25.43 -34.40
CA ARG A 39 -6.10 -26.33 -35.14
C ARG A 39 -6.82 -27.56 -35.71
N ARG A 40 -7.70 -28.18 -34.92
CA ARG A 40 -8.51 -29.33 -35.36
C ARG A 40 -9.53 -28.97 -36.44
N ALA A 41 -10.15 -27.79 -36.38
CA ALA A 41 -11.10 -27.32 -37.38
C ALA A 41 -10.43 -27.00 -38.74
N HIS A 42 -9.21 -26.46 -38.73
CA HIS A 42 -8.46 -26.18 -39.96
C HIS A 42 -7.75 -27.42 -40.54
N ALA A 43 -7.56 -28.49 -39.76
CA ALA A 43 -7.01 -29.75 -40.26
C ALA A 43 -7.92 -30.44 -41.29
N GLY A 44 -9.23 -30.16 -41.28
CA GLY A 44 -10.19 -30.66 -42.28
C GLY A 44 -10.19 -29.89 -43.62
N LEU A 45 -9.57 -28.70 -43.68
CA LEU A 45 -9.45 -27.88 -44.89
C LEU A 45 -8.03 -27.92 -45.50
N ALA A 46 -7.11 -28.70 -44.90
CA ALA A 46 -5.69 -28.74 -45.23
C ALA A 46 -5.33 -29.62 -46.46
N GLY A 47 -6.26 -29.79 -47.40
CA GLY A 47 -5.99 -30.45 -48.67
C GLY A 47 -5.25 -29.58 -49.69
N LEU A 48 -5.13 -28.25 -49.48
CA LEU A 48 -4.66 -27.31 -50.52
C LEU A 48 -3.62 -26.26 -50.07
N SER A 49 -3.08 -26.32 -48.85
CA SER A 49 -2.15 -25.28 -48.37
C SER A 49 -0.90 -25.80 -47.65
N ASN A 50 -0.40 -26.98 -48.05
CA ASN A 50 0.88 -27.53 -47.58
C ASN A 50 2.08 -26.98 -48.36
N LEU A 51 2.18 -25.66 -48.48
CA LEU A 51 3.37 -24.98 -48.98
C LEU A 51 3.72 -23.91 -47.94
N SER A 52 4.85 -24.04 -47.25
CA SER A 52 5.45 -23.06 -46.30
C SER A 52 5.15 -23.16 -44.79
N ALA A 53 4.88 -24.36 -44.23
CA ALA A 53 4.95 -24.55 -42.77
C ALA A 53 6.36 -24.94 -42.30
N SER A 54 7.39 -24.17 -42.66
CA SER A 54 8.69 -24.24 -41.98
C SER A 54 8.62 -23.41 -40.71
N GLY A 55 7.97 -23.97 -39.68
CA GLY A 55 7.77 -23.32 -38.39
C GLY A 55 9.07 -23.29 -37.60
N THR A 56 9.86 -22.24 -37.74
CA THR A 56 10.99 -21.99 -36.85
C THR A 56 10.49 -21.79 -35.41
N ALA A 57 11.25 -22.22 -34.40
CA ALA A 57 10.91 -22.03 -32.99
C ALA A 57 10.56 -20.56 -32.65
N SER A 58 11.12 -19.61 -33.40
CA SER A 58 10.82 -18.17 -33.33
C SER A 58 9.35 -17.83 -33.58
N ALA A 59 8.64 -18.54 -34.48
CA ALA A 59 7.22 -18.29 -34.75
C ALA A 59 6.32 -18.69 -33.57
N SER A 60 6.73 -19.72 -32.80
CA SER A 60 6.00 -20.15 -31.60
C SER A 60 6.19 -19.18 -30.43
N LEU A 61 7.40 -18.60 -30.29
CA LEU A 61 7.71 -17.62 -29.26
C LEU A 61 6.99 -16.29 -29.51
N CYS A 62 6.95 -15.81 -30.75
CA CYS A 62 6.15 -14.63 -31.13
C CYS A 62 4.63 -14.85 -30.94
N ARG A 63 4.14 -16.09 -31.05
CA ARG A 63 2.73 -16.42 -30.88
C ARG A 63 2.28 -16.46 -29.42
N HIS A 64 3.19 -16.78 -28.50
CA HIS A 64 2.91 -16.89 -27.05
C HIS A 64 3.52 -15.76 -26.21
N GLY A 65 4.39 -14.92 -26.78
CA GLY A 65 4.98 -13.77 -26.11
C GLY A 65 3.95 -12.75 -25.61
N PRO A 66 3.08 -12.20 -26.47
CA PRO A 66 2.05 -11.24 -26.04
C PRO A 66 1.11 -11.74 -24.93
N PRO A 67 0.53 -12.95 -24.99
CA PRO A 67 -0.34 -13.43 -23.91
C PRO A 67 0.42 -13.74 -22.62
N LEU A 68 1.68 -14.17 -22.69
CA LEU A 68 2.50 -14.40 -21.49
C LEU A 68 2.85 -13.10 -20.79
N LEU A 69 3.23 -12.06 -21.55
CA LEU A 69 3.44 -10.71 -21.01
C LEU A 69 2.16 -10.14 -20.39
N PHE A 70 1.01 -10.35 -21.02
CA PHE A 70 -0.27 -9.95 -20.46
C PHE A 70 -0.57 -10.65 -19.12
N LEU A 71 -0.34 -11.96 -19.02
CA LEU A 71 -0.53 -12.71 -17.78
C LEU A 71 0.39 -12.23 -16.66
N VAL A 72 1.67 -12.00 -16.97
CA VAL A 72 2.63 -11.46 -15.99
C VAL A 72 2.19 -10.07 -15.53
N GLY A 73 1.79 -9.20 -16.46
CA GLY A 73 1.27 -7.88 -16.14
C GLY A 73 0.01 -7.93 -15.27
N LEU A 74 -0.91 -8.86 -15.56
CA LEU A 74 -2.13 -9.05 -14.78
C LEU A 74 -1.82 -9.57 -13.36
N CYS A 75 -0.90 -10.51 -13.21
CA CYS A 75 -0.41 -10.96 -11.90
C CYS A 75 0.21 -9.81 -11.11
N ALA A 76 1.07 -9.00 -11.75
CA ALA A 76 1.70 -7.84 -11.12
C ALA A 76 0.64 -6.80 -10.70
N LEU A 77 -0.37 -6.56 -11.53
CA LEU A 77 -1.48 -5.66 -11.22
C LEU A 77 -2.27 -6.16 -10.00
N ILE A 78 -2.65 -7.44 -9.97
CA ILE A 78 -3.39 -8.01 -8.82
C ILE A 78 -2.54 -7.96 -7.54
N GLY A 79 -1.24 -8.25 -7.66
CA GLY A 79 -0.28 -8.09 -6.57
C GLY A 79 -0.23 -6.66 -6.05
N ALA A 80 -0.14 -5.65 -6.92
CA ALA A 80 -0.16 -4.24 -6.54
C ALA A 80 -1.49 -3.83 -5.88
N VAL A 81 -2.61 -4.32 -6.42
CA VAL A 81 -3.97 -4.09 -5.90
C VAL A 81 -4.14 -4.66 -4.49
N SER A 82 -3.45 -5.76 -4.14
CA SER A 82 -3.46 -6.30 -2.77
C SER A 82 -2.81 -5.38 -1.71
N ARG A 83 -2.18 -4.28 -2.17
CA ARG A 83 -1.51 -3.24 -1.36
C ARG A 83 -0.55 -3.85 -0.34
N PRO A 84 0.59 -4.41 -0.77
CA PRO A 84 1.65 -4.80 0.17
C PRO A 84 2.22 -3.57 0.86
N GLN A 85 2.22 -3.58 2.18
CA GLN A 85 2.74 -2.48 3.00
C GLN A 85 3.75 -2.99 4.01
N ALA A 86 4.86 -2.27 4.11
CA ALA A 86 5.85 -2.43 5.17
C ALA A 86 5.72 -1.25 6.13
N VAL A 87 5.30 -1.53 7.37
CA VAL A 87 5.18 -0.50 8.40
C VAL A 87 6.53 -0.37 9.10
N LEU A 88 7.22 0.73 8.84
CA LEU A 88 8.49 1.05 9.50
C LEU A 88 8.18 1.81 10.79
N MET A 89 8.41 1.16 11.94
CA MET A 89 8.37 1.85 13.22
C MET A 89 9.68 2.60 13.41
N LEU A 90 9.71 3.85 12.92
CA LEU A 90 10.79 4.77 13.24
C LEU A 90 10.57 5.29 14.66
N PRO A 91 11.59 5.22 15.54
CA PRO A 91 11.52 5.91 16.83
C PRO A 91 11.39 7.41 16.56
N SER A 92 10.17 7.94 16.73
CA SER A 92 9.94 9.38 16.66
C SER A 92 10.61 10.01 17.88
N MET A 93 11.76 10.64 17.66
CA MET A 93 12.44 11.43 18.70
C MET A 93 11.64 12.68 19.10
N HIS A 94 10.61 13.05 18.33
CA HIS A 94 9.79 14.23 18.61
C HIS A 94 8.58 13.85 19.46
N LYS A 95 8.56 14.36 20.71
CA LYS A 95 7.38 14.34 21.56
C LYS A 95 6.55 15.59 21.25
N ASN A 96 5.34 15.40 20.74
CA ASN A 96 4.43 16.49 20.43
C ASN A 96 3.42 16.65 21.58
N VAL A 97 3.36 17.82 22.20
CA VAL A 97 2.40 18.13 23.27
C VAL A 97 1.57 19.35 22.85
N ILE A 98 0.26 19.26 22.95
CA ILE A 98 -0.65 20.39 22.70
C ILE A 98 -1.24 20.80 24.05
N LEU A 99 -0.97 22.04 24.45
CA LEU A 99 -1.55 22.63 25.65
C LEU A 99 -2.78 23.45 25.26
N ALA A 100 -3.94 23.00 25.72
CA ALA A 100 -5.20 23.71 25.56
C ALA A 100 -5.49 24.52 26.83
N ILE A 101 -5.51 25.85 26.73
CA ILE A 101 -5.75 26.76 27.85
C ILE A 101 -7.13 27.41 27.65
N ASP A 102 -8.05 27.15 28.59
CA ASP A 102 -9.34 27.84 28.66
C ASP A 102 -9.13 29.33 28.98
N THR A 103 -9.78 30.19 28.22
CA THR A 103 -9.76 31.66 28.32
C THR A 103 -11.14 32.27 28.57
N SER A 104 -12.13 31.42 28.88
CA SER A 104 -13.49 31.83 29.23
C SER A 104 -13.53 32.76 30.45
N GLY A 105 -14.65 33.49 30.61
CA GLY A 105 -14.84 34.42 31.72
C GLY A 105 -14.66 33.79 33.10
N SER A 106 -14.92 32.49 33.25
CA SER A 106 -14.74 31.74 34.50
C SER A 106 -13.26 31.66 34.94
N MET A 107 -12.32 31.77 34.00
CA MET A 107 -10.89 31.73 34.27
C MET A 107 -10.36 33.01 34.92
N ARG A 108 -11.19 34.05 35.05
CA ARG A 108 -10.89 35.27 35.82
C ARG A 108 -11.13 35.10 37.32
N ALA A 109 -11.67 33.95 37.76
CA ALA A 109 -11.86 33.65 39.18
C ALA A 109 -10.53 33.67 39.95
N THR A 110 -10.58 34.11 41.20
CA THR A 110 -9.43 34.37 42.08
C THR A 110 -9.30 33.38 43.23
N ASP A 111 -10.04 32.26 43.15
CA ASP A 111 -9.90 31.13 44.06
C ASP A 111 -8.49 30.49 43.99
N VAL A 112 -7.80 30.69 42.86
CA VAL A 112 -6.34 30.51 42.74
C VAL A 112 -5.70 31.88 42.52
N LYS A 113 -4.75 32.27 43.39
CA LYS A 113 -4.02 33.53 43.23
C LYS A 113 -3.06 33.47 42.03
N PRO A 114 -2.90 34.56 41.25
CA PRO A 114 -3.67 35.80 41.28
C PRO A 114 -5.05 35.69 40.60
N ASN A 115 -5.19 34.84 39.59
CA ASN A 115 -6.44 34.33 39.05
C ASN A 115 -6.15 32.99 38.33
N ARG A 116 -7.18 32.19 38.03
CA ARG A 116 -7.03 30.87 37.39
C ARG A 116 -6.26 30.95 36.07
N LEU A 117 -6.52 31.96 35.23
CA LEU A 117 -5.83 32.12 33.95
C LEU A 117 -4.33 32.36 34.13
N SER A 118 -3.95 33.28 35.02
CA SER A 118 -2.54 33.56 35.32
C SER A 118 -1.84 32.37 35.96
N ALA A 119 -2.53 31.62 36.83
CA ALA A 119 -2.01 30.39 37.40
C ALA A 119 -1.79 29.32 36.32
N ALA A 120 -2.73 29.15 35.39
CA ALA A 120 -2.61 28.25 34.26
C ALA A 120 -1.45 28.63 33.32
N GLN A 121 -1.27 29.92 33.02
CA GLN A 121 -0.14 30.42 32.24
C GLN A 121 1.21 30.18 32.94
N SER A 122 1.28 30.36 34.26
CA SER A 122 2.49 30.06 35.03
C SER A 122 2.83 28.56 34.97
N ALA A 123 1.84 27.70 35.21
CA ALA A 123 2.02 26.25 35.13
C ALA A 123 2.43 25.81 33.72
N ALA A 124 1.82 26.41 32.69
CA ALA A 124 2.17 26.19 31.29
C ALA A 124 3.64 26.53 30.99
N ARG A 125 4.12 27.67 31.48
CA ARG A 125 5.52 28.08 31.31
C ARG A 125 6.47 27.10 31.98
N THR A 126 6.22 26.76 33.25
CA THR A 126 7.03 25.77 33.97
C THR A 126 7.02 24.40 33.29
N PHE A 127 5.89 23.98 32.70
CA PHE A 127 5.82 22.75 31.92
C PHE A 127 6.73 22.80 30.68
N VAL A 128 6.68 23.90 29.93
CA VAL A 128 7.51 24.10 28.72
C VAL A 128 9.00 24.10 29.07
N GLU A 129 9.39 24.76 30.16
CA GLU A 129 10.79 24.86 30.61
C GLU A 129 11.39 23.51 31.02
N ASN A 130 10.58 22.61 31.59
CA ASN A 130 11.03 21.29 32.01
C ASN A 130 11.08 20.25 30.88
N GLN A 131 10.66 20.62 29.67
CA GLN A 131 10.55 19.68 28.57
C GLN A 131 11.86 19.60 27.76
N PRO A 132 12.30 18.40 27.29
CA PRO A 132 13.50 18.27 26.47
C PRO A 132 13.44 19.08 25.16
N HIS A 133 14.60 19.59 24.72
CA HIS A 133 14.73 20.45 23.52
C HIS A 133 14.19 19.87 22.21
N HIS A 134 14.05 18.55 22.11
CA HIS A 134 13.50 17.86 20.94
C HIS A 134 11.96 17.72 20.98
N SER A 135 11.29 18.35 21.94
CA SER A 135 9.83 18.32 22.06
C SER A 135 9.20 19.51 21.33
N ARG A 136 8.12 19.25 20.61
CA ARG A 136 7.34 20.30 19.94
C ARG A 136 6.10 20.58 20.77
N ILE A 137 5.91 21.84 21.13
CA ILE A 137 4.80 22.27 21.99
C ILE A 137 3.92 23.25 21.21
N GLY A 138 2.63 22.94 21.12
CA GLY A 138 1.61 23.85 20.59
C GLY A 138 0.74 24.38 21.71
N ILE A 139 0.26 25.62 21.60
CA ILE A 139 -0.68 26.23 22.54
C ILE A 139 -1.95 26.59 21.78
N VAL A 140 -3.10 26.21 22.34
CA VAL A 140 -4.42 26.53 21.81
C VAL A 140 -5.25 27.18 22.91
N SER A 141 -5.93 28.26 22.56
CA SER A 141 -6.90 28.93 23.44
C SER A 141 -8.28 28.33 23.22
N ILE A 142 -9.00 28.03 24.30
CA ILE A 142 -10.39 27.55 24.27
C ILE A 142 -11.30 28.54 24.98
#